data_AF-A0A1H0EM07-F1
#
_entry.id   AF-A0A1H0EM07-F1
#
_cell.length_a   1.000
_cell.length_b   1.000
_cell.length_c   1.000
_cell.angle_alpha   90.00
_cell.angle_beta   90.00
_cell.angle_gamma   90.00
#
_symmetry.space_group_name_H-M   'P 1'
#
loop_
_entity.id
_entity.type
_entity.pdbx_description
1 polymer ?
#
loop_
_entity_poly.entity_id
_entity_poly.type
_entity_poly.pdbx_seq_one_letter_code
_entity_poly.pdbx_strand_id
1 'polypeptide(L)' 'MRTVKQTLANKPRADIHSISPNATIFEALQMMMAAENVGALIIQDRTEMVGIGVVE' A
#
# COMPACT_ATOMS: atom_id res chain seq x y z
N MET A 1 -21.28 9.43 -11.87
CA MET A 1 -20.27 9.55 -10.80
C MET A 1 -20.30 8.27 -9.98
N ARG A 2 -19.15 7.70 -9.62
CA ARG A 2 -19.06 6.55 -8.71
C ARG A 2 -18.54 7.03 -7.36
N THR A 3 -19.08 6.49 -6.26
CA THR A 3 -18.59 6.79 -4.91
C THR A 3 -17.34 5.96 -4.59
N VAL A 4 -16.53 6.43 -3.64
CA VAL A 4 -15.36 5.67 -3.13
C VAL A 4 -15.77 4.25 -2.70
N LYS A 5 -16.93 4.12 -2.05
CA LYS A 5 -17.51 2.84 -1.66
C LYS A 5 -17.75 1.91 -2.85
N GLN A 6 -18.31 2.43 -3.95
CA GLN A 6 -18.55 1.64 -5.17
C GLN A 6 -17.25 1.29 -5.90
N THR A 7 -16.25 2.16 -5.86
CA THR A 7 -14.94 1.88 -6.45
C THR A 7 -14.22 0.78 -5.68
N LEU A 8 -14.20 0.83 -4.34
CA LEU A 8 -13.60 -0.19 -3.49
C LEU A 8 -14.34 -1.53 -3.60
N ALA A 9 -15.67 -1.52 -3.64
CA ALA A 9 -16.47 -2.75 -3.77
C ALA A 9 -16.25 -3.50 -5.10
N ASN A 10 -15.83 -2.79 -6.15
CA ASN A 10 -15.53 -3.38 -7.46
C ASN A 10 -14.04 -3.67 -7.65
N LYS A 11 -13.19 -3.42 -6.64
CA LYS A 11 -11.75 -3.73 -6.74
C LYS A 11 -11.58 -5.24 -6.58
N PRO A 12 -10.96 -5.94 -7.55
CA PRO A 12 -10.81 -7.40 -7.50
C PRO A 12 -9.98 -7.88 -6.31
N ARG A 13 -9.15 -6.99 -5.74
CA ARG A 13 -8.30 -7.27 -4.58
C ARG A 13 -8.34 -6.08 -3.63
N ALA A 14 -8.92 -6.26 -2.45
CA ALA A 14 -9.04 -5.21 -1.42
C ALA A 14 -7.84 -5.16 -0.46
N ASP A 15 -6.78 -5.91 -0.79
CA ASP A 15 -5.59 -6.02 0.05
C ASP A 15 -4.92 -4.66 0.22
N ILE A 16 -4.61 -4.34 1.47
CA ILE A 16 -3.87 -3.15 1.86
C ILE A 16 -2.45 -3.61 2.18
N HIS A 17 -1.49 -3.18 1.36
CA HIS A 17 -0.08 -3.43 1.61
C HIS A 17 0.50 -2.30 2.45
N SER A 18 0.96 -2.64 3.65
CA SER A 18 1.62 -1.72 4.56
C SER A 18 3.04 -2.16 4.89
N ILE A 19 3.90 -1.20 5.20
CA ILE A 19 5.28 -1.42 5.62
C ILE A 19 5.60 -0.59 6.86
N SER A 20 6.48 -1.11 7.70
CA SER A 20 6.99 -0.38 8.87
C SER A 20 7.79 0.84 8.43
N PRO A 21 7.71 1.98 9.15
CA PRO A 21 8.57 3.15 8.88
C PRO A 21 10.05 2.85 9.09
N ASN A 22 10.38 1.78 9.83
CA ASN A 22 11.75 1.34 10.08
C ASN A 22 12.26 0.34 9.02
N ALA A 23 11.42 -0.05 8.06
CA ALA A 23 11.84 -0.92 6.97
C ALA A 23 12.68 -0.16 5.95
N THR A 24 13.61 -0.87 5.33
CA THR A 24 14.47 -0.32 4.28
C THR A 24 13.68 -0.11 2.98
N ILE A 25 14.17 0.81 2.15
CA ILE A 25 13.62 1.05 0.81
C ILE A 25 13.69 -0.23 -0.04
N PHE A 26 14.72 -1.07 0.15
CA PHE A 26 14.84 -2.34 -0.55
C PHE A 26 13.73 -3.34 -0.18
N GLU A 27 13.35 -3.41 1.10
CA GLU A 27 12.20 -4.20 1.55
C GLU A 27 10.89 -3.66 0.97
N ALA A 28 10.73 -2.34 0.89
CA ALA A 28 9.58 -1.71 0.24
C ALA A 28 9.49 -2.10 -1.25
N LEU A 29 10.60 -2.06 -1.98
CA LEU A 29 10.66 -2.48 -3.38
C LEU A 29 10.35 -3.97 -3.54
N GLN A 30 10.92 -4.84 -2.71
CA GLN A 30 10.59 -6.27 -2.74
C GLN A 30 9.11 -6.52 -2.48
N MET A 31 8.50 -5.80 -1.52
CA MET A 31 7.07 -5.91 -1.28
C MET A 31 6.23 -5.43 -2.47
N MET A 32 6.59 -4.32 -3.12
CA MET A 32 5.91 -3.83 -4.33
C MET A 32 6.02 -4.83 -5.50
N MET A 33 7.19 -5.42 -5.70
CA MET A 33 7.42 -6.44 -6.73
C MET A 33 6.64 -7.73 -6.45
N ALA A 34 6.58 -8.17 -5.19
CA ALA A 34 5.86 -9.38 -4.78
C ALA A 34 4.33 -9.20 -4.77
N ALA A 35 3.84 -7.96 -4.59
CA ALA A 35 2.42 -7.66 -4.53
C ALA A 35 1.71 -7.58 -5.90
N GLU A 36 2.41 -7.91 -6.99
CA GLU A 36 1.93 -7.83 -8.37
C GLU A 36 1.27 -6.47 -8.70
N ASN A 37 2.07 -5.51 -9.17
CA ASN A 37 1.58 -4.25 -9.76
C ASN A 37 1.05 -3.19 -8.76
N VAL A 38 1.62 -3.13 -7.55
CA VAL A 38 1.30 -2.07 -6.57
C VAL A 38 2.38 -0.98 -6.57
N GLY A 39 2.01 0.24 -6.97
CA GLY A 39 2.92 1.39 -7.05
C GLY A 39 2.98 2.28 -5.79
N ALA A 40 2.27 1.92 -4.73
CA ALA A 40 2.26 2.67 -3.47
C ALA A 40 2.06 1.75 -2.27
N LEU A 41 2.82 1.98 -1.21
CA LEU A 41 2.70 1.26 0.06
C LEU A 41 2.25 2.23 1.16
N ILE A 42 1.40 1.75 2.07
CA ILE A 42 1.08 2.51 3.28
C ILE A 42 2.23 2.35 4.26
N ILE A 43 2.72 3.46 4.83
CA ILE A 43 3.69 3.40 5.93
C ILE A 43 2.89 3.41 7.22
N GLN A 44 2.98 2.33 7.99
CA GLN A 44 2.20 2.11 9.20
C GLN A 44 3.13 1.78 10.37
N ASP A 45 3.01 2.53 11.46
CA ASP A 45 3.65 2.19 12.74
C ASP A 45 2.62 1.54 13.66
N ARG A 46 2.69 0.21 13.80
CA ARG A 46 1.74 -0.62 14.55
C ARG A 46 0.29 -0.40 14.10
N THR A 47 -0.41 0.55 14.69
CA THR A 47 -1.82 0.88 14.42
C THR A 47 -2.00 2.28 13.85
N GLU A 48 -0.95 3.09 13.79
CA GLU A 48 -1.00 4.46 13.30
C GLU A 48 -0.51 4.53 11.85
N MET A 49 -1.30 5.17 10.98
CA MET A 49 -0.87 5.50 9.63
C MET A 49 0.06 6.70 9.72
N VAL A 50 1.34 6.50 9.44
CA VAL A 50 2.37 7.54 9.55
C VAL A 50 2.71 8.17 8.20
N GLY A 51 2.36 7.54 7.08
CA GLY A 51 2.55 8.13 5.75
C GLY A 51 2.22 7.22 4.56
N ILE A 52 2.56 7.70 3.36
CA ILE A 52 2.47 6.95 2.09
C ILE A 52 3.87 6.90 1.47
N GLY A 53 4.34 5.71 1.13
CA GLY A 53 5.58 5.48 0.40
C GLY A 53 5.30 5.31 -1.09
N VAL A 54 5.77 6.26 -1.89
CA VAL A 54 5.80 6.16 -3.36
C VAL A 54 7.27 6.02 -3.75
N VAL A 55 7.58 5.01 -4.55
CA VAL A 55 8.93 4.81 -5.09
C VAL A 55 8.82 5.03 -6.59
N GLU A 56 9.47 6.09 -7.08
CA GLU A 56 9.58 6.39 -8.52
C GLU A 56 10.75 5.65 -9.17
#